data_AF-A0A7J2ZIE5-F1
#
_entry.id   AF-A0A7J2ZIE5-F1
#
_cell.length_a   1.000
_cell.length_b   1.000
_cell.length_c   1.000
_cell.angle_alpha   90.00
_cell.angle_beta   90.00
_cell.angle_gamma   90.00
#
_symmetry.space_group_name_H-M   'P 1'
#
loop_
_entity.id
_entity.type
_entity.pdbx_description
1 polymer ?
#
loop_
_entity_poly.entity_id
_entity_poly.type
_entity_poly.pdbx_seq_one_letter_code
_entity_poly.pdbx_strand_id
1 'polypeptide(L)'
;MPLAKRLRGELSSIEIKVLVDEIAEKLRACRVVNIYRMPDASYVIRLSSEEGRRDLRIAPNKCIYLVEGVYEEHGELDAFAKALRRHVRGMHIKSLE
;
A
#
# COMPACT_ATOMS: atom_id res chain seq x y z
N MET A 1 7.46 14.46 -14.73
CA MET A 1 7.76 14.19 -13.31
C MET A 1 6.49 13.67 -12.66
N PRO A 2 6.53 12.59 -11.85
CA PRO A 2 5.33 12.06 -11.17
C PRO A 2 4.73 13.10 -10.21
N LEU A 3 3.40 13.22 -10.15
CA LEU A 3 2.71 14.18 -9.28
C LEU A 3 3.10 13.97 -7.81
N ALA A 4 3.30 12.71 -7.41
CA ALA A 4 3.68 12.28 -6.07
C ALA A 4 4.94 12.94 -5.50
N LYS A 5 5.87 13.41 -6.35
CA LYS A 5 7.12 14.06 -5.88
C LYS A 5 6.96 15.55 -5.53
N ARG A 6 5.81 16.18 -5.82
CA ARG A 6 5.64 17.66 -5.74
C ARG A 6 4.78 18.15 -4.58
N LEU A 7 4.13 17.28 -3.80
CA LEU A 7 2.98 17.71 -3.00
C LEU A 7 3.32 17.77 -1.51
N ARG A 8 3.50 18.99 -0.98
CA ARG A 8 3.38 19.32 0.45
C ARG A 8 2.17 20.24 0.61
N GLY A 9 0.99 19.68 0.86
CA GLY A 9 -0.27 20.42 1.01
C GLY A 9 -1.48 19.48 1.11
N GLU A 10 -2.66 20.04 1.41
CA GLU A 10 -3.94 19.32 1.30
C GLU A 10 -4.23 19.05 -0.17
N LEU A 11 -4.51 17.78 -0.51
CA LEU A 11 -4.82 17.38 -1.89
C LEU A 11 -6.30 17.61 -2.17
N SER A 12 -6.59 18.26 -3.28
CA SER A 12 -7.93 18.27 -3.85
C SER A 12 -8.33 16.86 -4.31
N SER A 13 -9.64 16.60 -4.42
CA SER A 13 -10.16 15.32 -4.92
C SER A 13 -9.66 14.97 -6.32
N ILE A 14 -9.38 15.97 -7.16
CA ILE A 14 -8.83 15.80 -8.50
C ILE A 14 -7.38 15.31 -8.43
N GLU A 15 -6.55 15.89 -7.56
CA GLU A 15 -5.17 15.46 -7.38
C GLU A 15 -5.09 14.05 -6.78
N ILE A 16 -6.00 13.71 -5.86
CA ILE A 16 -6.13 12.35 -5.33
C ILE A 16 -6.44 11.39 -6.47
N LYS A 17 -7.40 11.71 -7.35
CA LYS A 17 -7.74 10.85 -8.49
C LYS A 17 -6.54 10.60 -9.40
N VAL A 18 -5.80 11.65 -9.76
CA VAL A 18 -4.60 11.51 -10.60
C VAL A 18 -3.55 10.62 -9.92
N LEU A 19 -3.33 10.79 -8.61
CA LEU A 19 -2.41 9.94 -7.85
C LEU A 19 -2.87 8.48 -7.77
N VAL A 20 -4.18 8.26 -7.59
CA VAL A 20 -4.78 6.92 -7.60
C VAL A 20 -4.54 6.26 -8.95
N ASP A 21 -4.79 6.96 -10.06
CA ASP A 21 -4.55 6.44 -11.41
C ASP A 21 -3.06 6.10 -11.64
N GLU A 22 -2.13 6.99 -11.21
CA GLU A 22 -0.69 6.75 -11.30
C GLU A 22 -0.23 5.53 -10.47
N ILE A 23 -0.83 5.30 -9.30
CA ILE A 23 -0.52 4.18 -8.42
C ILE A 23 -1.18 2.89 -8.92
N ALA A 24 -2.40 2.97 -9.47
CA ALA A 24 -3.17 1.83 -9.94
C ALA A 24 -2.39 1.02 -11.00
N GLU A 25 -1.75 1.70 -11.95
CA GLU A 25 -0.92 1.07 -12.98
C GLU A 25 0.24 0.27 -12.36
N LYS A 26 0.87 0.78 -11.29
CA LYS A 26 1.94 0.08 -10.56
C LYS A 26 1.43 -1.12 -9.74
N LEU A 27 0.15 -1.10 -9.37
CA LEU A 27 -0.44 -2.12 -8.50
C LEU A 27 -1.16 -3.24 -9.25
N ARG A 28 -1.66 -3.03 -10.48
CA ARG A 28 -2.42 -4.04 -11.24
C ARG A 28 -1.66 -5.36 -11.46
N ALA A 29 -0.34 -5.33 -11.56
CA ALA A 29 0.48 -6.54 -11.72
C ALA A 29 0.90 -7.16 -10.37
N CYS A 30 0.50 -6.57 -9.24
CA CYS A 30 0.96 -7.00 -7.93
C CYS A 30 0.09 -8.11 -7.34
N ARG A 31 0.77 -9.08 -6.72
CA ARG A 31 0.19 -10.10 -5.84
C ARG A 31 0.45 -9.75 -4.38
N VAL A 32 -0.53 -9.98 -3.51
CA VAL A 32 -0.35 -9.81 -2.06
C VAL A 32 0.47 -10.97 -1.50
N VAL A 33 1.66 -10.66 -0.98
CA VAL A 33 2.56 -11.64 -0.36
C VAL A 33 2.24 -11.83 1.11
N ASN A 34 2.03 -10.72 1.82
CA ASN A 34 1.81 -10.73 3.26
C ASN A 34 1.17 -9.41 3.76
N ILE A 35 0.67 -9.42 4.99
CA ILE A 35 0.16 -8.24 5.69
C ILE A 35 0.89 -8.10 7.01
N TYR A 36 1.43 -6.94 7.33
CA TYR A 36 2.09 -6.65 8.60
C TYR A 36 1.36 -5.55 9.35
N ARG A 37 1.50 -5.57 10.67
CA ARG A 37 1.17 -4.43 11.52
C ARG A 37 2.47 -3.77 11.95
N MET A 38 2.51 -2.45 11.93
CA MET A 38 3.66 -1.66 12.35
C MET A 38 3.47 -1.18 13.80
N PRO A 39 4.56 -0.83 14.52
CA PRO A 39 4.49 -0.33 15.89
C PRO A 39 3.62 0.93 16.06
N ASP A 40 3.53 1.76 15.03
CA ASP A 40 2.69 2.98 15.00
C ASP A 40 1.21 2.71 14.68
N ALA A 41 0.76 1.46 14.83
CA ALA A 41 -0.57 0.97 14.49
C ALA A 41 -0.97 1.08 13.00
N SER A 42 -0.02 1.38 12.11
CA SER A 42 -0.25 1.29 10.67
C SER A 42 -0.19 -0.15 10.16
N TYR A 43 -0.74 -0.37 8.97
CA TYR A 43 -0.70 -1.66 8.29
C TYR A 43 0.18 -1.56 7.05
N VAL A 44 0.89 -2.64 6.75
CA VAL A 44 1.69 -2.77 5.53
C VAL A 44 1.21 -3.98 4.75
N ILE A 45 0.88 -3.78 3.48
CA ILE A 45 0.60 -4.85 2.52
C ILE A 45 1.86 -5.04 1.68
N ARG A 46 2.52 -6.20 1.83
CA ARG A 46 3.65 -6.55 0.98
C ARG A 46 3.16 -7.11 -0.33
N LEU A 47 3.67 -6.52 -1.40
CA LEU A 47 3.31 -6.81 -2.77
C LEU A 47 4.52 -7.36 -3.53
N SER A 48 4.26 -8.22 -4.50
CA SER A 48 5.25 -8.70 -5.45
C SER A 48 4.73 -8.59 -6.87
N SER A 49 5.56 -8.11 -7.79
CA SER A 49 5.36 -8.17 -9.24
C SER A 49 6.67 -8.60 -9.91
N GLU A 50 6.70 -8.65 -11.24
CA GLU A 50 7.91 -8.90 -12.03
C GLU A 50 8.98 -7.81 -11.81
N GLU A 51 8.56 -6.58 -11.46
CA GLU A 51 9.46 -5.46 -11.15
C GLU A 51 10.05 -5.52 -9.73
N GLY A 52 9.64 -6.50 -8.92
CA GLY A 52 10.16 -6.72 -7.57
C GLY A 52 9.12 -6.59 -6.47
N ARG A 53 9.60 -6.31 -5.25
CA ARG A 53 8.76 -6.19 -4.05
C ARG A 53 8.56 -4.74 -3.66
N ARG A 54 7.35 -4.43 -3.21
CA ARG A 54 6.96 -3.11 -2.72
C ARG A 54 6.03 -3.27 -1.54
N ASP A 55 6.09 -2.32 -0.61
CA ASP A 55 5.19 -2.28 0.53
C ASP A 55 4.21 -1.11 0.35
N LEU A 56 2.91 -1.41 0.41
CA LEU A 56 1.83 -0.42 0.47
C LEU A 56 1.51 -0.19 1.95
N ARG A 57 1.80 1.00 2.47
CA ARG A 57 1.49 1.37 3.84
C ARG A 57 0.13 2.07 3.91
N ILE A 58 -0.68 1.65 4.87
CA ILE A 58 -1.95 2.26 5.25
C ILE A 58 -1.77 2.79 6.68
N ALA A 59 -1.59 4.09 6.82
CA ALA A 59 -1.53 4.77 8.12
C ALA A 59 -2.93 5.32 8.44
N PRO A 60 -3.67 4.71 9.39
CA PRO A 60 -5.03 5.13 9.72
C PRO A 60 -5.11 6.62 10.06
N ASN A 61 -6.15 7.28 9.57
CA ASN A 61 -6.40 8.72 9.76
C ASN A 61 -5.28 9.66 9.27
N LYS A 62 -4.37 9.17 8.42
CA LYS A 62 -3.25 9.95 7.90
C LYS A 62 -3.13 9.84 6.38
N CYS A 63 -2.67 8.70 5.89
CA CYS A 63 -2.35 8.54 4.46
C CYS A 63 -2.18 7.07 4.05
N ILE A 64 -2.22 6.85 2.73
CA ILE A 64 -1.86 5.60 2.08
C ILE A 64 -0.74 5.93 1.09
N TYR A 65 0.33 5.13 1.07
CA TYR A 65 1.43 5.35 0.13
C TYR A 65 2.20 4.06 -0.19
N LEU A 66 2.79 4.03 -1.38
CA LEU A 66 3.64 2.95 -1.86
C LEU A 66 5.10 3.28 -1.56
N VAL A 67 5.84 2.30 -1.02
CA VAL A 67 7.27 2.43 -0.74
C VAL A 67 8.08 1.73 -1.82
N GLU A 68 9.10 2.42 -2.33
CA GLU A 68 10.15 1.82 -3.16
C GLU A 68 11.08 1.01 -2.25
N GLY A 69 10.69 -0.21 -1.93
CA GLY A 69 11.36 -1.09 -1.00
C GLY A 69 10.39 -1.83 -0.07
N VAL A 70 10.95 -2.43 0.98
CA VAL A 70 10.20 -3.20 1.98
C VAL A 70 10.58 -2.77 3.40
N TYR A 71 9.61 -2.84 4.31
CA TYR A 71 9.86 -2.68 5.74
C TYR A 71 10.50 -3.96 6.30
N GLU A 72 11.58 -3.81 7.05
CA GLU A 72 12.24 -4.93 7.74
C GLU A 72 11.64 -5.19 9.12
N GLU A 73 11.20 -4.15 9.82
CA GLU A 73 10.60 -4.26 11.15
C GLU A 73 9.08 -4.42 11.08
N HIS A 74 8.56 -5.34 11.89
CA HIS A 74 7.15 -5.65 11.98
C HIS A 74 6.74 -5.81 13.45
N GLY A 75 5.58 -5.29 13.81
CA GLY A 75 4.95 -5.51 15.11
C GLY A 75 4.10 -6.78 15.13
N GLU A 76 3.51 -7.07 16.30
CA GLU A 76 2.57 -8.17 16.44
C GLU A 76 1.27 -7.92 15.65
N LEU A 77 0.74 -8.97 15.03
CA LEU A 77 -0.53 -8.89 14.32
C LEU A 77 -1.69 -8.81 15.30
N ASP A 78 -2.56 -7.83 15.11
CA ASP A 78 -3.86 -7.78 15.75
C ASP A 78 -4.89 -8.69 15.04
N ALA A 79 -6.09 -8.78 15.59
CA ALA A 79 -7.17 -9.61 15.04
C ALA A 79 -7.53 -9.20 13.60
N PHE A 80 -7.53 -7.89 13.33
CA PHE A 80 -7.82 -7.35 12.00
C PHE A 80 -6.74 -7.74 10.98
N ALA A 81 -5.45 -7.53 11.28
CA ALA A 81 -4.36 -7.90 10.38
C ALA A 81 -4.32 -9.42 10.14
N LYS A 82 -4.62 -10.24 11.16
CA LYS A 82 -4.74 -11.70 11.01
C LYS A 82 -5.88 -12.07 10.05
N ALA A 83 -7.06 -11.47 10.22
CA ALA A 83 -8.21 -11.72 9.36
C ALA A 83 -7.95 -11.26 7.92
N LEU A 84 -7.41 -10.05 7.74
CA LEU A 84 -7.07 -9.50 6.44
C LEU A 84 -6.05 -10.39 5.73
N ARG A 85 -4.94 -10.74 6.41
CA ARG A 85 -3.91 -11.63 5.87
C ARG A 85 -4.50 -12.96 5.39
N ARG A 86 -5.42 -13.55 6.15
CA ARG A 86 -6.07 -14.81 5.78
C ARG A 86 -6.91 -14.68 4.50
N HIS A 87 -7.60 -13.55 4.33
CA HIS A 87 -8.48 -13.35 3.18
C HIS A 87 -7.71 -12.97 1.91
N VAL A 88 -6.71 -12.08 2.00
CA VAL A 88 -6.11 -11.47 0.81
C VAL A 88 -4.78 -12.07 0.39
N ARG A 89 -4.11 -12.87 1.24
CA ARG A 89 -2.79 -13.40 0.92
C ARG A 89 -2.87 -14.29 -0.32
N GLY A 90 -2.02 -13.99 -1.30
CA GLY A 90 -1.95 -14.68 -2.58
C GLY A 90 -2.92 -14.15 -3.65
N MET A 91 -3.80 -13.21 -3.31
CA MET A 91 -4.67 -12.57 -4.30
C MET A 91 -3.91 -11.58 -5.18
N HIS A 92 -4.41 -11.38 -6.40
CA HIS A 92 -3.94 -10.34 -7.31
C HIS A 92 -4.77 -9.07 -7.15
N ILE A 93 -4.11 -7.92 -7.18
CA ILE A 93 -4.79 -6.63 -7.22
C ILE A 93 -5.35 -6.44 -8.63
N LYS A 94 -6.67 -6.28 -8.76
CA LYS A 94 -7.34 -6.09 -10.06
C LYS A 94 -7.45 -4.62 -10.45
N SER A 95 -7.88 -3.78 -9.52
CA SER A 95 -8.07 -2.35 -9.71
C SER A 95 -7.79 -1.61 -8.39
N LEU A 96 -7.57 -0.31 -8.52
CA LEU A 96 -7.59 0.67 -7.44
C LEU A 96 -8.55 1.77 -7.89
N GLU A 97 -9.54 2.09 -7.06
CA GLU A 97 -10.67 2.99 -7.36
C GLU A 97 -10.90 3.96 -6.20
#